data_AF-K1R1Y9-F1
#
_entry.id   AF-K1R1Y9-F1
#
_cell.length_a   1.000
_cell.length_b   1.000
_cell.length_c   1.000
_cell.angle_alpha   90.00
_cell.angle_beta   90.00
_cell.angle_gamma   90.00
#
_symmetry.space_group_name_H-M   'P 1'
#
loop_
_entity.id
_entity.type
_entity.pdbx_description
1 polymer ?
#
loop_
_entity_poly.entity_id
_entity_poly.type
_entity_poly.pdbx_seq_one_letter_code
_entity_poly.pdbx_strand_id
1 'polypeptide(L)'
;TPHDLMDVMGFRSMEIDGLYDGEWNEGIPEPENPLHLERAYRCSHLCELVQPSTAEVLMTYGKDFYDGMPAMTRNVYGKGKAYAVCADFEQGLYDEVCRKLAEEAGVERIVEEVPEGVEVTMRKQKDGTRYVFVQNFSWETVEVKLPIERYPVWQGTYDGTIGSWKTIV
;
A
#
# COMPACT_ATOMS: atom_id res chain seq x y z
N THR A 1 13.34 -19.97 1.61
CA THR A 1 13.20 -19.52 0.20
C THR A 1 11.74 -19.50 -0.20
N PRO A 2 11.26 -18.48 -0.94
CA PRO A 2 9.91 -18.48 -1.49
C PRO A 2 9.72 -19.71 -2.39
N HIS A 3 8.90 -20.67 -1.94
CA HIS A 3 8.71 -21.93 -2.64
C HIS A 3 8.10 -21.68 -4.03
N ASP A 4 8.76 -22.17 -5.09
CA ASP A 4 8.39 -22.00 -6.51
C ASP A 4 8.21 -20.56 -7.00
N LEU A 5 8.67 -19.57 -6.22
CA LEU A 5 8.54 -18.14 -6.55
C LEU A 5 9.88 -17.44 -6.74
N MET A 6 11.02 -18.15 -6.66
CA MET A 6 12.34 -17.52 -6.79
C MET A 6 12.53 -16.79 -8.13
N ASP A 7 12.06 -17.36 -9.24
CA ASP A 7 12.15 -16.72 -10.56
C ASP A 7 11.24 -15.50 -10.67
N VAL A 8 10.05 -15.56 -10.04
CA VAL A 8 9.06 -14.47 -10.04
C VAL A 8 9.52 -13.32 -9.16
N MET A 9 10.01 -13.62 -7.96
CA MET A 9 10.45 -12.63 -6.97
C MET A 9 11.86 -12.12 -7.25
N GLY A 10 12.69 -12.88 -7.97
CA GLY A 10 14.05 -12.48 -8.33
C GLY A 10 15.02 -12.43 -7.15
N PHE A 11 14.77 -13.19 -6.08
CA PHE A 11 15.69 -13.33 -4.94
C PHE A 11 15.53 -14.69 -4.24
N ARG A 12 16.51 -15.02 -3.40
CA ARG A 12 16.42 -16.12 -2.42
C ARG A 12 16.37 -15.57 -1.00
N SER A 13 15.42 -16.07 -0.21
CA SER A 13 15.36 -15.84 1.24
C SER A 13 16.40 -16.72 1.94
N MET A 14 17.19 -16.12 2.82
CA MET A 14 18.31 -16.75 3.51
C MET A 14 18.00 -17.00 4.98
N GLU A 15 17.47 -15.98 5.66
CA GLU A 15 17.22 -15.96 7.11
C GLU A 15 16.05 -15.02 7.41
N ILE A 16 15.39 -15.25 8.54
CA ILE A 16 14.44 -14.30 9.10
C ILE A 16 14.88 -13.98 10.52
N ASP A 17 15.09 -12.70 10.77
CA ASP A 17 15.40 -12.16 12.08
C ASP A 17 14.11 -11.73 12.78
N GLY A 18 13.98 -12.09 14.05
CA GLY A 18 12.85 -11.78 14.89
C GLY A 18 13.23 -10.75 15.94
N LEU A 19 12.74 -9.53 15.79
CA LEU A 19 13.02 -8.42 16.68
C LEU A 19 12.14 -8.50 17.93
N TYR A 20 12.73 -8.28 19.10
CA TYR A 20 12.01 -8.21 20.37
C TYR A 20 11.14 -6.94 20.47
N ASP A 21 10.20 -6.94 21.41
CA ASP A 21 9.41 -5.76 21.73
C ASP A 21 10.30 -4.54 22.05
N GLY A 22 10.11 -3.46 21.30
CA GLY A 22 10.88 -2.23 21.43
C GLY A 22 12.12 -2.15 20.53
N GLU A 23 12.58 -3.26 19.97
CA GLU A 23 13.59 -3.27 18.91
C GLU A 23 12.99 -2.81 17.58
N TRP A 24 13.82 -2.19 16.76
CA TRP A 24 13.42 -1.67 15.46
C TRP A 24 14.60 -1.48 14.54
N ASN A 25 14.33 -1.56 13.25
CA ASN A 25 15.24 -1.22 12.17
C ASN A 25 14.56 -0.19 11.25
N GLU A 26 15.23 0.24 10.20
CA GLU A 26 14.70 1.17 9.21
C GLU A 26 15.06 0.72 7.80
N GLY A 27 14.13 0.95 6.87
CA GLY A 27 14.37 0.81 5.45
C GLY A 27 14.69 2.17 4.87
N ILE A 28 15.84 2.29 4.23
CA ILE A 28 16.34 3.49 3.55
C ILE A 28 16.12 3.31 2.04
N PRO A 29 15.39 4.20 1.36
CA PRO A 29 15.20 4.11 -0.09
C PRO A 29 16.49 4.27 -0.88
N GLU A 30 16.62 3.48 -1.95
CA GLU A 30 17.67 3.68 -2.96
C GLU A 30 17.39 4.97 -3.75
N PRO A 31 18.38 5.84 -4.05
CA PRO A 31 18.15 7.16 -4.64
C PRO A 31 17.37 7.18 -5.96
N GLU A 32 17.49 6.13 -6.77
CA GLU A 32 16.84 6.02 -8.09
C GLU A 32 15.77 4.92 -8.12
N ASN A 33 15.18 4.60 -6.95
CA ASN A 33 14.15 3.57 -6.90
C ASN A 33 12.94 3.96 -7.78
N PRO A 34 12.37 3.01 -8.54
CA PRO A 34 11.26 3.23 -9.48
C PRO A 34 9.95 3.70 -8.85
N LEU A 35 9.79 3.59 -7.53
CA LEU A 35 8.64 4.12 -6.82
C LEU A 35 8.88 5.56 -6.34
N HIS A 36 10.07 6.14 -6.50
CA HIS A 36 10.41 7.46 -5.99
C HIS A 36 10.08 7.60 -4.49
N LEU A 37 10.41 6.58 -3.70
CA LEU A 37 10.38 6.66 -2.24
C LEU A 37 11.57 7.51 -1.79
N GLU A 38 11.35 8.49 -0.91
CA GLU A 38 12.39 9.48 -0.55
C GLU A 38 12.76 9.49 0.94
N ARG A 39 11.90 8.94 1.81
CA ARG A 39 12.13 8.93 3.26
C ARG A 39 12.41 7.53 3.78
N ALA A 40 13.14 7.45 4.90
CA ALA A 40 13.27 6.20 5.62
C ALA A 40 11.95 5.84 6.32
N TYR A 41 11.69 4.54 6.48
CA TYR A 41 10.53 4.02 7.20
C TYR A 41 10.98 3.06 8.28
N ARG A 42 10.36 3.15 9.45
CA ARG A 42 10.65 2.24 10.56
C ARG A 42 10.07 0.86 10.27
N CYS A 43 10.80 -0.20 10.64
CA CYS A 43 10.30 -1.57 10.71
C CYS A 43 10.57 -2.20 12.08
N SER A 44 9.77 -3.20 12.44
CA SER A 44 9.80 -3.93 13.72
C SER A 44 9.42 -5.39 13.50
N HIS A 45 9.44 -6.19 14.57
CA HIS A 45 9.01 -7.60 14.61
C HIS A 45 9.79 -8.58 13.72
N LEU A 46 9.81 -8.41 12.39
CA LEU A 46 10.41 -9.35 11.45
C LEU A 46 11.23 -8.63 10.37
N CYS A 47 12.43 -9.13 10.12
CA CYS A 47 13.32 -8.71 9.02
C CYS A 47 13.80 -9.95 8.25
N GLU A 48 13.38 -10.09 6.99
CA GLU A 48 13.77 -11.19 6.11
C GLU A 48 15.01 -10.82 5.31
N LEU A 49 16.11 -11.54 5.54
CA LEU A 49 17.36 -11.34 4.82
C LEU A 49 17.32 -12.06 3.49
N VAL A 50 17.33 -11.28 2.41
CA VAL A 50 17.23 -11.78 1.04
C VAL A 50 18.51 -11.50 0.25
N GLN A 51 18.83 -12.41 -0.66
CA GLN A 51 19.87 -12.20 -1.67
C GLN A 51 19.23 -12.11 -3.06
N PRO A 52 19.24 -10.92 -3.68
CA PRO A 52 18.73 -10.72 -5.03
C PRO A 52 19.49 -11.54 -6.09
N SER A 53 18.77 -11.99 -7.11
CA SER A 53 19.31 -12.55 -8.34
C SER A 53 19.00 -11.64 -9.53
N THR A 54 17.72 -11.39 -9.80
CA THR A 54 17.25 -10.49 -10.86
C THR A 54 16.46 -9.29 -10.33
N ALA A 55 16.05 -9.33 -9.05
CA ALA A 55 15.33 -8.24 -8.44
C ALA A 55 16.21 -7.00 -8.27
N GLU A 56 15.65 -5.83 -8.58
CA GLU A 56 16.19 -4.54 -8.23
C GLU A 56 15.86 -4.23 -6.76
N VAL A 57 16.80 -3.63 -6.04
CA VAL A 57 16.61 -3.21 -4.65
C VAL A 57 15.94 -1.84 -4.65
N LEU A 58 14.85 -1.71 -3.90
CA LEU A 58 14.12 -0.46 -3.73
C LEU A 58 14.51 0.24 -2.42
N MET A 59 14.79 -0.54 -1.38
CA MET A 59 15.18 -0.07 -0.06
C MET A 59 16.17 -1.05 0.56
N THR A 60 17.08 -0.55 1.38
CA THR A 60 18.01 -1.35 2.20
C THR A 60 17.76 -1.14 3.69
N TYR A 61 18.10 -2.12 4.53
CA TYR A 61 18.15 -1.90 5.98
C TYR A 61 19.21 -0.86 6.32
N GLY A 62 18.98 -0.07 7.36
CA GLY A 62 19.91 0.97 7.83
C GLY A 62 20.65 0.63 9.12
N LYS A 63 20.38 -0.54 9.73
CA LYS A 63 20.94 -0.95 11.02
C LYS A 63 21.17 -2.45 11.11
N ASP A 64 21.82 -2.82 12.22
CA ASP A 64 22.15 -4.19 12.63
C ASP A 64 23.21 -4.84 11.73
N PHE A 65 23.51 -6.13 11.95
CA PHE A 65 24.52 -6.88 11.21
C PHE A 65 24.23 -7.02 9.70
N TYR A 66 23.01 -6.67 9.29
CA TYR A 66 22.52 -6.69 7.91
C TYR A 66 22.24 -5.29 7.35
N ASP A 67 22.84 -4.23 7.92
CA ASP A 67 22.89 -2.89 7.33
C ASP A 67 23.36 -2.94 5.86
N GLY A 68 22.64 -2.24 4.98
CA GLY A 68 22.83 -2.26 3.53
C GLY A 68 22.26 -3.47 2.79
N MET A 69 21.72 -4.48 3.48
CA MET A 69 21.01 -5.58 2.82
C MET A 69 19.61 -5.14 2.35
N PRO A 70 19.01 -5.79 1.33
CA PRO A 70 17.71 -5.39 0.79
C PRO A 70 16.57 -5.56 1.79
N ALA A 71 15.77 -4.52 1.96
CA ALA A 71 14.55 -4.50 2.77
C ALA A 71 13.26 -4.43 1.93
N MET A 72 13.36 -3.97 0.68
CA MET A 72 12.28 -4.03 -0.30
C MET A 72 12.87 -4.23 -1.70
N THR A 73 12.26 -5.10 -2.51
CA THR A 73 12.73 -5.39 -3.86
C THR A 73 11.60 -5.38 -4.89
N ARG A 74 11.96 -5.22 -6.16
CA ARG A 74 11.07 -5.38 -7.31
C ARG A 74 11.74 -6.26 -8.36
N ASN A 75 10.99 -7.15 -8.97
CA ASN A 75 11.44 -7.94 -10.11
C ASN A 75 10.48 -7.79 -11.29
N VAL A 76 11.03 -7.60 -12.50
CA VAL A 76 10.24 -7.64 -13.73
C VAL A 76 10.21 -9.08 -14.22
N TYR A 77 9.02 -9.67 -14.30
CA TYR A 77 8.85 -11.07 -14.70
C TYR A 77 7.78 -11.20 -15.78
N GLY A 78 8.19 -11.59 -16.99
CA GLY A 78 7.32 -11.65 -18.15
C GLY A 78 6.75 -10.26 -18.50
N LYS A 79 5.43 -10.11 -18.40
CA LYS A 79 4.73 -8.83 -18.65
C LYS A 79 4.34 -8.10 -17.36
N GLY A 80 4.68 -8.66 -16.19
CA GLY A 80 4.30 -8.15 -14.89
C GLY A 80 5.50 -7.73 -14.05
N LYS A 81 5.19 -7.28 -12.83
CA LYS A 81 6.16 -6.93 -11.80
C LYS A 81 5.78 -7.64 -10.50
N ALA A 82 6.78 -8.08 -9.76
CA ALA A 82 6.62 -8.62 -8.41
C ALA A 82 7.35 -7.69 -7.44
N TYR A 83 6.68 -7.26 -6.38
CA TYR A 83 7.26 -6.44 -5.32
C TYR A 83 7.27 -7.26 -4.04
N ALA A 84 8.39 -7.22 -3.31
CA ALA A 84 8.51 -7.88 -2.03
C ALA A 84 8.95 -6.87 -0.96
N VAL A 85 8.18 -6.83 0.13
CA VAL A 85 8.50 -6.09 1.34
C VAL A 85 9.08 -7.10 2.33
N CYS A 86 10.35 -6.96 2.66
CA CYS A 86 11.11 -7.96 3.42
C CYS A 86 11.13 -7.62 4.92
N ALA A 87 10.28 -6.72 5.40
CA ALA A 87 10.14 -6.44 6.81
C ALA A 87 8.70 -6.02 7.16
N ASP A 88 8.36 -6.06 8.44
CA ASP A 88 7.12 -5.48 8.94
C ASP A 88 7.35 -3.98 9.22
N PHE A 89 6.97 -3.16 8.24
CA PHE A 89 7.17 -1.71 8.25
C PHE A 89 6.00 -0.98 8.90
N GLU A 90 6.20 0.28 9.26
CA GLU A 90 5.10 1.15 9.68
C GLU A 90 4.11 1.43 8.54
N GLN A 91 2.85 1.72 8.92
CA GLN A 91 1.71 1.94 8.01
C GLN A 91 2.03 2.92 6.88
N GLY A 92 2.82 3.96 7.16
CA GLY A 92 3.18 4.98 6.17
C GLY A 92 3.91 4.44 4.94
N LEU A 93 4.63 3.32 5.03
CA LEU A 93 5.22 2.68 3.85
C LEU A 93 4.12 2.07 2.98
N TYR A 94 3.23 1.29 3.59
CA TYR A 94 2.16 0.60 2.86
C TYR A 94 1.21 1.58 2.20
N ASP A 95 0.86 2.69 2.86
CA ASP A 95 -0.01 3.73 2.28
C ASP A 95 0.60 4.32 1.00
N GLU A 96 1.91 4.57 1.01
CA GLU A 96 2.62 5.16 -0.11
C GLU A 96 2.87 4.17 -1.24
N VAL A 97 3.34 2.96 -0.92
CA VAL A 97 3.59 1.90 -1.89
C VAL A 97 2.29 1.48 -2.57
N CYS A 98 1.23 1.21 -1.81
CA CYS A 98 -0.06 0.82 -2.39
C CYS A 98 -0.64 1.93 -3.27
N ARG A 99 -0.52 3.20 -2.88
CA ARG A 99 -0.96 4.35 -3.70
C ARG A 99 -0.24 4.37 -5.05
N LYS A 100 1.09 4.33 -5.03
CA LYS A 100 1.91 4.37 -6.26
C LYS A 100 1.68 3.16 -7.15
N LEU A 101 1.54 1.97 -6.57
CA LEU A 101 1.24 0.75 -7.33
C LEU A 101 -0.17 0.76 -7.93
N ALA A 102 -1.16 1.29 -7.21
CA ALA A 102 -2.52 1.45 -7.73
C ALA A 102 -2.56 2.43 -8.92
N GLU A 103 -1.80 3.53 -8.83
CA GLU A 103 -1.63 4.49 -9.93
C GLU A 103 -0.94 3.84 -11.13
N GLU A 104 0.16 3.10 -10.91
CA GLU A 104 0.87 2.38 -11.97
C GLU A 104 -0.01 1.34 -12.67
N ALA A 105 -0.83 0.61 -11.90
CA ALA A 105 -1.76 -0.40 -12.41
C ALA A 105 -3.03 0.18 -13.05
N GLY A 106 -3.23 1.51 -12.98
CA GLY A 106 -4.41 2.18 -13.53
C GLY A 106 -5.72 1.82 -12.81
N VAL A 107 -5.65 1.57 -11.50
CA VAL A 107 -6.83 1.30 -10.67
C VAL A 107 -7.71 2.56 -10.61
N GLU A 108 -9.00 2.42 -10.98
CA GLU A 108 -9.94 3.56 -10.97
C GLU A 108 -10.17 4.05 -9.54
N ARG A 109 -9.89 5.33 -9.30
CA ARG A 109 -10.24 6.05 -8.06
C ARG A 109 -11.54 6.80 -8.29
N ILE A 110 -12.51 6.56 -7.41
CA ILE A 110 -13.83 7.24 -7.47
C ILE A 110 -13.77 8.56 -6.74
N VAL A 111 -13.13 8.54 -5.57
CA VAL A 111 -12.87 9.70 -4.73
C VAL A 111 -11.34 9.85 -4.65
N GLU A 112 -10.86 11.08 -4.84
CA GLU A 112 -9.43 11.38 -4.89
C GLU A 112 -8.75 11.08 -3.55
N GLU A 113 -9.33 11.64 -2.48
CA GLU A 113 -8.85 11.51 -1.11
C GLU A 113 -9.95 10.92 -0.24
N VAL A 114 -9.67 9.77 0.37
CA VAL A 114 -10.57 9.08 1.29
C VAL A 114 -10.01 9.26 2.70
N PRO A 115 -10.69 10.01 3.59
CA PRO A 115 -10.23 10.18 4.97
C PRO A 115 -10.21 8.86 5.75
N GLU A 116 -9.42 8.83 6.81
CA GLU A 116 -9.41 7.70 7.75
C GLU A 116 -10.82 7.43 8.29
N GLY A 117 -11.16 6.14 8.39
CA GLY A 117 -12.49 5.70 8.81
C GLY A 117 -13.58 5.80 7.74
N VAL A 118 -13.30 6.36 6.55
CA VAL A 118 -14.22 6.34 5.40
C VAL A 118 -13.87 5.21 4.46
N GLU A 119 -14.89 4.46 4.02
CA GLU A 119 -14.77 3.47 2.97
C GLU A 119 -15.58 3.90 1.75
N VAL A 120 -14.99 3.77 0.55
CA VAL A 120 -15.65 4.00 -0.73
C VAL A 120 -15.62 2.72 -1.54
N THR A 121 -16.78 2.14 -1.82
CA THR A 121 -16.91 0.95 -2.67
C THR A 121 -17.83 1.20 -3.84
N MET A 122 -17.68 0.41 -4.91
CA MET A 122 -18.55 0.49 -6.08
C MET A 122 -19.05 -0.87 -6.52
N ARG A 123 -20.34 -0.93 -6.84
CA ARG A 123 -20.97 -2.09 -7.46
C ARG A 123 -21.51 -1.71 -8.83
N LYS A 124 -21.21 -2.53 -9.83
CA LYS A 124 -21.70 -2.36 -11.20
C LYS A 124 -22.74 -3.45 -11.51
N GLN A 125 -23.91 -3.02 -11.95
CA GLN A 125 -24.96 -3.91 -12.46
C GLN A 125 -24.70 -4.32 -13.92
N LYS A 126 -25.42 -5.36 -14.37
CA LYS A 126 -25.29 -5.90 -15.75
C LYS A 126 -25.68 -4.88 -16.83
N ASP A 127 -26.63 -4.01 -16.52
CA ASP A 127 -27.09 -2.93 -17.39
C ASP A 127 -26.08 -1.76 -17.49
N GLY A 128 -24.99 -1.81 -16.72
CA GLY A 128 -23.95 -0.80 -16.67
C GLY A 128 -24.11 0.22 -15.56
N THR A 129 -25.22 0.21 -14.82
CA THR A 129 -25.47 1.12 -13.70
C THR A 129 -24.42 0.90 -12.61
N ARG A 130 -23.82 1.99 -12.11
CA ARG A 130 -22.81 1.96 -11.04
C ARG A 130 -23.39 2.61 -9.79
N TYR A 131 -23.29 1.92 -8.65
CA TYR A 131 -23.63 2.42 -7.34
C TYR A 131 -22.34 2.60 -6.54
N VAL A 132 -22.14 3.79 -6.00
CA VAL A 132 -21.00 4.10 -5.13
C VAL A 132 -21.52 4.16 -3.71
N PHE A 133 -20.92 3.43 -2.80
CA PHE A 133 -21.26 3.45 -1.39
C PHE A 133 -20.14 4.17 -0.66
N VAL A 134 -20.48 5.24 0.06
CA VAL A 134 -19.55 5.98 0.89
C VAL A 134 -19.99 5.82 2.34
N GLN A 135 -19.14 5.21 3.15
CA GLN A 135 -19.48 4.79 4.51
C GLN A 135 -18.48 5.38 5.50
N ASN A 136 -18.97 6.17 6.45
CA ASN A 136 -18.16 6.69 7.54
C ASN A 136 -18.30 5.75 8.75
N PHE A 137 -17.23 5.02 9.06
CA PHE A 137 -17.09 4.15 10.23
C PHE A 137 -16.35 4.82 11.39
N SER A 138 -16.16 6.14 11.33
CA SER A 138 -15.63 6.90 12.45
C SER A 138 -16.76 7.39 13.36
N TRP A 139 -16.36 7.80 14.57
CA TRP A 139 -17.25 8.43 15.54
C TRP A 139 -17.54 9.89 15.21
N GLU A 140 -16.82 10.49 14.26
CA GLU A 140 -16.87 11.92 13.96
C GLU A 140 -17.54 12.18 12.61
N THR A 141 -17.98 13.42 12.40
CA THR A 141 -18.37 13.88 11.06
C THR A 141 -17.10 14.18 10.27
N VAL A 142 -17.03 13.69 9.04
CA VAL A 142 -15.85 13.81 8.18
C VAL A 142 -16.17 14.59 6.91
N GLU A 143 -15.26 15.48 6.52
CA GLU A 143 -15.32 16.16 5.23
C GLU A 143 -14.80 15.23 4.14
N VAL A 144 -15.56 15.05 3.06
CA VAL A 144 -15.17 14.19 1.93
C VAL A 144 -15.67 14.85 0.66
N LYS A 145 -14.79 15.06 -0.33
CA LYS A 145 -15.20 15.62 -1.63
C LYS A 145 -15.72 14.52 -2.55
N LEU A 146 -17.04 14.43 -2.69
CA LEU A 146 -17.68 13.43 -3.54
C LEU A 146 -17.92 13.98 -4.96
N PRO A 147 -17.71 13.17 -6.02
CA PRO A 147 -17.97 13.54 -7.41
C PRO A 147 -19.48 13.49 -7.75
N ILE A 148 -20.30 14.27 -7.03
CA ILE A 148 -21.77 14.22 -7.11
C ILE A 148 -22.34 14.55 -8.51
N GLU A 149 -21.57 15.25 -9.36
CA GLU A 149 -21.94 15.51 -10.75
C GLU A 149 -21.93 14.23 -11.61
N ARG A 150 -21.04 13.28 -11.29
CA ARG A 150 -20.92 11.97 -11.95
C ARG A 150 -21.76 10.90 -11.27
N TYR A 151 -21.89 10.98 -9.94
CA TYR A 151 -22.64 10.04 -9.11
C TYR A 151 -23.64 10.82 -8.24
N PRO A 152 -24.84 11.15 -8.77
CA PRO A 152 -25.82 11.91 -8.01
C PRO A 152 -26.29 11.11 -6.79
N VAL A 153 -26.45 11.80 -5.66
CA VAL A 153 -26.88 11.18 -4.40
C VAL A 153 -28.27 10.56 -4.58
N TRP A 154 -28.35 9.26 -4.37
CA TRP A 154 -29.57 8.48 -4.42
C TRP A 154 -30.14 8.21 -3.03
N GLN A 155 -29.28 7.96 -2.04
CA GLN A 155 -29.67 7.74 -0.65
C GLN A 155 -28.76 8.47 0.33
N GLY A 156 -29.36 9.15 1.31
CA GLY A 156 -28.67 9.93 2.32
C GLY A 156 -28.69 11.44 2.04
N THR A 157 -28.00 12.19 2.87
CA THR A 157 -27.82 13.64 2.72
C THR A 157 -26.33 13.94 2.64
N TYR A 158 -25.94 14.75 1.67
CA TYR A 158 -24.56 15.21 1.50
C TYR A 158 -24.54 16.73 1.36
N ASP A 159 -23.80 17.38 2.25
CA ASP A 159 -23.60 18.84 2.29
C ASP A 159 -22.11 19.22 2.21
N GLY A 160 -21.27 18.26 1.77
CA GLY A 160 -19.80 18.33 1.88
C GLY A 160 -19.25 17.42 2.96
N THR A 161 -20.10 16.94 3.87
CA THR A 161 -19.71 16.08 4.98
C THR A 161 -20.48 14.76 5.02
N ILE A 162 -19.95 13.80 5.78
CA ILE A 162 -20.59 12.53 6.09
C ILE A 162 -20.62 12.36 7.60
N GLY A 163 -21.81 12.31 8.18
CA GLY A 163 -21.97 12.13 9.62
C GLY A 163 -21.41 10.80 10.13
N SER A 164 -21.14 10.75 11.43
CA SER A 164 -20.73 9.56 12.17
C SER A 164 -21.64 8.35 11.91
N TRP A 165 -21.06 7.20 11.58
CA TRP A 165 -21.77 5.95 11.28
C TRP A 165 -22.82 6.06 10.15
N LYS A 166 -22.62 6.99 9.21
CA LYS A 166 -23.55 7.19 8.07
C LYS A 166 -23.04 6.54 6.79
N THR A 167 -24.00 6.22 5.93
CA THR A 167 -23.76 5.75 4.57
C THR A 167 -24.50 6.66 3.60
N ILE A 168 -23.82 7.01 2.51
CA ILE A 168 -24.36 7.73 1.36
C ILE A 168 -24.21 6.83 0.14
N VAL A 169 -25.24 6.82 -0.72
CA VAL A 169 -25.25 6.08 -1.99
C VAL A 169 -25.57 7.03 -3.13
#